data_AF-A0A227J8L4-F1
#
_entry.id   AF-A0A227J8L4-F1
#
_cell.length_a   1.000
_cell.length_b   1.000
_cell.length_c   1.000
_cell.angle_alpha   90.00
_cell.angle_beta   90.00
_cell.angle_gamma   90.00
#
_symmetry.space_group_name_H-M   'P 1'
#
loop_
_entity.id
_entity.type
_entity.pdbx_description
1 polymer ?
#
loop_
_entity_poly.entity_id
_entity_poly.type
_entity_poly.pdbx_seq_one_letter_code
_entity_poly.pdbx_strand_id
1 'polypeptide(L)'
;QKEGKGRKVISVIGDGAITAGMAFEAMNHAGDVHPDMLVILNDNEMSISENVGALNNHLAKVLSGSLYTSIREGGKKVLSGVPPIKELVRRTEEHLKGMVVPGTLFEEFGFNYIGPIDGHDVNELVKTLKNMRELKGPQFLHIMTKKGKGYEPAEKDP
;
A
#
# COMPACT_ATOMS: atom_id res chain seq x y z
N GLN A 1 -25.90 -15.05 -0.67
CA GLN A 1 -26.32 -15.41 0.70
C GLN A 1 -25.08 -15.67 1.54
N LYS A 2 -24.97 -15.11 2.75
CA LYS A 2 -23.90 -15.45 3.71
C LYS A 2 -24.25 -16.79 4.38
N GLU A 3 -23.28 -17.69 4.54
CA GLU A 3 -23.50 -19.02 5.15
C GLU A 3 -23.89 -19.01 6.65
N GLY A 4 -23.99 -17.85 7.30
CA GLY A 4 -24.38 -17.75 8.72
C GLY A 4 -23.36 -18.29 9.74
N LYS A 5 -22.20 -18.78 9.30
CA LYS A 5 -21.17 -19.42 10.15
C LYS A 5 -20.15 -18.47 10.79
N GLY A 6 -20.40 -17.15 10.75
CA GLY A 6 -19.51 -16.15 11.36
C GLY A 6 -18.07 -16.14 10.85
N ARG A 7 -17.82 -16.62 9.62
CA ARG A 7 -16.47 -16.69 9.05
C ARG A 7 -15.93 -15.31 8.73
N LYS A 8 -14.62 -15.14 8.94
CA LYS A 8 -13.86 -13.99 8.45
C LYS A 8 -13.34 -14.31 7.05
N VAL A 9 -13.46 -13.34 6.13
CA VAL A 9 -12.98 -13.46 4.76
C VAL A 9 -11.70 -12.63 4.63
N ILE A 10 -10.65 -13.26 4.11
CA ILE A 10 -9.36 -12.62 3.86
C ILE A 10 -9.01 -12.86 2.39
N SER A 11 -8.70 -11.81 1.66
CA SER A 11 -8.14 -11.85 0.31
C SER A 11 -6.67 -11.46 0.37
N VAL A 12 -5.78 -12.25 -0.23
CA VAL A 12 -4.36 -11.91 -0.34
C VAL A 12 -4.07 -11.65 -1.82
N ILE A 13 -3.55 -10.47 -2.12
CA ILE A 13 -3.30 -10.02 -3.49
C ILE A 13 -1.87 -9.48 -3.61
N GLY A 14 -1.21 -9.75 -4.73
CA GLY A 14 0.09 -9.15 -5.04
C GLY A 14 -0.04 -7.74 -5.62
N ASP A 15 1.01 -6.95 -5.49
CA ASP A 15 1.23 -5.65 -6.13
C ASP A 15 0.97 -5.65 -7.65
N GLY A 16 1.35 -6.69 -8.39
CA GLY A 16 1.03 -6.80 -9.81
C GLY A 16 -0.46 -7.03 -10.07
N ALA A 17 -1.11 -7.86 -9.25
CA ALA A 17 -2.50 -8.27 -9.45
C ALA A 17 -3.52 -7.19 -9.07
N ILE A 18 -3.18 -6.33 -8.10
CA ILE A 18 -4.06 -5.23 -7.67
C ILE A 18 -4.22 -4.16 -8.76
N THR A 19 -3.30 -4.09 -9.72
CA THR A 19 -3.42 -3.20 -10.88
C THR A 19 -4.52 -3.60 -11.86
N ALA A 20 -5.05 -4.82 -11.78
CA ALA A 20 -6.08 -5.31 -12.67
C ALA A 20 -7.42 -4.59 -12.41
N GLY A 21 -8.12 -4.18 -13.48
CA GLY A 21 -9.39 -3.46 -13.37
C GLY A 21 -10.45 -4.18 -12.54
N MET A 22 -10.48 -5.52 -12.56
CA MET A 22 -11.40 -6.30 -11.70
C MET A 22 -11.10 -6.16 -10.20
N ALA A 23 -9.81 -6.02 -9.82
CA ALA A 23 -9.44 -5.79 -8.44
C ALA A 23 -9.94 -4.41 -7.97
N PHE A 24 -9.78 -3.38 -8.80
CA PHE A 24 -10.32 -2.05 -8.53
C PHE A 24 -11.83 -2.03 -8.40
N GLU A 25 -12.55 -2.65 -9.34
CA GLU A 25 -14.01 -2.71 -9.28
C GLU A 25 -14.50 -3.44 -8.03
N ALA A 26 -13.83 -4.55 -7.67
CA ALA A 26 -14.15 -5.29 -6.45
C ALA A 26 -13.88 -4.47 -5.18
N MET A 27 -12.79 -3.70 -5.14
CA MET A 27 -12.48 -2.80 -4.01
C MET A 27 -13.49 -1.66 -3.93
N ASN A 28 -13.81 -1.01 -5.05
CA ASN A 28 -14.81 0.05 -5.10
C ASN A 28 -16.19 -0.45 -4.62
N HIS A 29 -16.61 -1.64 -5.09
CA HIS A 29 -17.83 -2.29 -4.62
C HIS A 29 -17.76 -2.61 -3.11
N ALA A 30 -16.64 -3.15 -2.63
CA ALA A 30 -16.46 -3.44 -1.20
C ALA A 30 -16.54 -2.17 -0.34
N GLY A 31 -16.08 -1.03 -0.85
CA GLY A 31 -16.32 0.28 -0.24
C GLY A 31 -17.79 0.59 -0.06
N ASP A 32 -18.58 0.45 -1.13
CA ASP A 32 -20.01 0.75 -1.14
C ASP A 32 -20.82 -0.17 -0.21
N VAL A 33 -20.60 -1.49 -0.28
CA VAL A 33 -21.39 -2.47 0.50
C VAL A 33 -20.84 -2.73 1.91
N HIS A 34 -19.71 -2.11 2.26
CA HIS A 34 -19.04 -2.19 3.57
C HIS A 34 -19.03 -3.61 4.22
N PRO A 35 -18.49 -4.65 3.55
CA PRO A 35 -18.45 -5.98 4.12
C PRO A 35 -17.39 -6.09 5.22
N ASP A 36 -17.64 -6.96 6.22
CA ASP A 36 -16.61 -7.41 7.17
C ASP A 36 -15.59 -8.30 6.43
N MET A 37 -14.53 -7.70 5.87
CA MET A 37 -13.45 -8.42 5.15
C MET A 37 -12.09 -7.76 5.35
N LEU A 38 -11.04 -8.53 5.10
CA LEU A 38 -9.66 -8.06 5.08
C LEU A 38 -9.03 -8.33 3.70
N VAL A 39 -8.44 -7.30 3.11
CA VAL A 39 -7.54 -7.43 1.96
C VAL A 39 -6.11 -7.27 2.47
N ILE A 40 -5.23 -8.19 2.09
CA ILE A 40 -3.79 -8.12 2.37
C ILE A 40 -3.08 -7.91 1.04
N LEU A 41 -2.45 -6.74 0.87
CA LEU A 41 -1.55 -6.47 -0.23
C LEU A 41 -0.16 -6.98 0.14
N ASN A 42 0.31 -7.99 -0.58
CA ASN A 42 1.69 -8.45 -0.54
C ASN A 42 2.49 -7.72 -1.62
N ASP A 43 3.13 -6.62 -1.23
CA ASP A 43 4.01 -5.85 -2.09
C ASP A 43 5.45 -6.38 -1.92
N ASN A 44 6.04 -6.85 -3.00
CA ASN A 44 7.42 -7.33 -3.01
C ASN A 44 8.34 -6.44 -3.86
N GLU A 45 7.88 -5.24 -4.24
CA GLU A 45 8.54 -4.26 -5.11
C GLU A 45 8.93 -4.83 -6.50
N MET A 46 8.43 -6.01 -6.85
CA MET A 46 8.87 -6.80 -8.01
C MET A 46 7.90 -6.73 -9.19
N SER A 47 6.99 -5.76 -9.19
CA SER A 47 6.24 -5.36 -10.40
C SER A 47 7.18 -4.70 -11.43
N ILE A 48 8.11 -5.48 -11.98
CA ILE A 48 9.08 -5.12 -13.02
C ILE A 48 8.47 -5.41 -14.40
N SER A 49 8.35 -4.38 -15.25
CA SER A 49 8.40 -4.33 -16.72
C SER A 49 7.38 -3.30 -17.25
N GLU A 50 7.76 -2.51 -18.26
CA GLU A 50 6.98 -1.38 -18.77
C GLU A 50 5.49 -1.73 -18.95
N ASN A 51 4.63 -1.17 -18.10
CA ASN A 51 3.19 -1.31 -18.27
C ASN A 51 2.79 -0.66 -19.61
N VAL A 52 2.47 -1.49 -20.60
CA VAL A 52 1.80 -1.08 -21.84
C VAL A 52 0.37 -0.66 -21.49
N GLY A 53 0.19 0.64 -21.22
CA GLY A 53 -1.13 1.25 -21.01
C GLY A 53 -1.08 2.57 -20.24
N ALA A 54 -1.72 3.61 -20.77
CA ALA A 54 -1.70 4.96 -20.21
C ALA A 54 -2.40 5.09 -18.83
N LEU A 55 -3.40 4.25 -18.54
CA LEU A 55 -4.08 4.21 -17.24
C LEU A 55 -3.29 3.43 -16.16
N ASN A 56 -2.59 2.36 -16.56
CA ASN A 56 -1.78 1.54 -15.66
C ASN A 56 -0.61 2.32 -15.09
N ASN A 57 -0.02 3.27 -15.82
CA ASN A 57 1.16 4.00 -15.33
C ASN A 57 0.86 4.97 -14.18
N HIS A 58 -0.34 5.55 -14.11
CA HIS A 58 -0.70 6.44 -13.00
C HIS A 58 -1.07 5.65 -11.74
N LEU A 59 -1.89 4.61 -11.89
CA LEU A 59 -2.24 3.72 -10.78
C LEU A 59 -1.04 2.90 -10.30
N ALA A 60 -0.21 2.37 -11.20
CA ALA A 60 1.02 1.70 -10.82
C ALA A 60 1.97 2.64 -10.07
N LYS A 61 2.10 3.92 -10.46
CA LYS A 61 2.93 4.89 -9.72
C LYS A 61 2.38 5.23 -8.33
N VAL A 62 1.05 5.31 -8.19
CA VAL A 62 0.39 5.54 -6.89
C VAL A 62 0.52 4.30 -5.99
N LEU A 63 0.41 3.11 -6.57
CA LEU A 63 0.48 1.83 -5.85
C LEU A 63 1.91 1.39 -5.53
N SER A 64 2.88 1.67 -6.40
CA SER A 64 4.28 1.21 -6.27
C SER A 64 5.10 1.98 -5.24
N GLY A 65 4.46 2.79 -4.37
CA GLY A 65 5.11 3.48 -3.25
C GLY A 65 6.27 4.42 -3.61
N SER A 66 6.52 4.72 -4.90
CA SER A 66 7.79 5.30 -5.37
C SER A 66 8.00 6.78 -5.06
N LEU A 67 7.17 7.37 -4.18
CA LEU A 67 7.41 8.72 -3.63
C LEU A 67 8.34 8.70 -2.42
N TYR A 68 8.62 7.54 -1.81
CA TYR A 68 9.42 7.48 -0.58
C TYR A 68 10.94 7.49 -0.81
N THR A 69 11.42 7.20 -2.03
CA THR A 69 12.87 7.00 -2.29
C THR A 69 13.60 8.30 -2.66
N SER A 70 12.93 9.31 -3.21
CA SER A 70 13.59 10.51 -3.74
C SER A 70 14.02 11.54 -2.68
N ILE A 71 13.55 11.42 -1.42
CA ILE A 71 13.92 12.37 -0.35
C ILE A 71 15.16 11.89 0.43
N ARG A 72 15.43 10.58 0.48
CA ARG A 72 16.47 10.02 1.35
C ARG A 72 17.90 10.17 0.80
N GLU A 73 18.08 10.41 -0.50
CA GLU A 73 19.39 10.65 -1.09
C GLU A 73 19.70 12.14 -1.36
N GLY A 74 18.69 12.98 -1.60
CA GLY A 74 18.87 14.43 -1.84
C GLY A 74 19.09 15.27 -0.57
N GLY A 75 18.58 14.83 0.58
CA GLY A 75 18.57 15.62 1.83
C GLY A 75 19.92 15.74 2.54
N LYS A 76 20.90 14.87 2.24
CA LYS A 76 22.20 14.88 2.95
C LYS A 76 23.18 15.96 2.48
N LYS A 77 22.84 16.74 1.43
CA LYS A 77 23.76 17.75 0.86
C LYS A 77 23.38 19.23 1.02
N VAL A 78 22.21 19.58 1.60
CA VAL A 78 21.72 20.98 1.53
C VAL A 78 21.48 21.65 2.89
N LEU A 79 21.60 20.97 4.04
CA LEU A 79 21.30 21.57 5.34
C LEU A 79 22.53 22.08 6.11
N SER A 80 23.32 22.96 5.51
CA SER A 80 24.41 23.64 6.25
C SER A 80 24.39 25.16 6.22
N GLY A 81 23.30 25.85 5.83
CA GLY A 81 23.38 27.32 5.87
C GLY A 81 22.22 28.21 5.46
N VAL A 82 20.94 27.84 5.65
CA VAL A 82 19.85 28.78 5.35
C VAL A 82 18.85 28.91 6.52
N PRO A 83 18.47 30.14 6.96
CA PRO A 83 17.50 30.34 8.02
C PRO A 83 16.09 29.84 7.64
N PRO A 84 15.25 29.43 8.61
CA PRO A 84 13.95 28.83 8.32
C PRO A 84 12.97 29.86 7.72
N ILE A 85 12.68 29.73 6.42
CA ILE A 85 11.66 30.54 5.73
C ILE A 85 10.28 29.98 6.07
N LYS A 86 9.70 30.44 7.18
CA LYS A 86 8.37 30.03 7.67
C LYS A 86 7.23 30.26 6.67
N GLU A 87 7.34 31.27 5.78
CA GLU A 87 6.29 31.55 4.79
C GLU A 87 6.31 30.63 3.56
N LEU A 88 7.47 30.05 3.20
CA LEU A 88 7.57 29.12 2.07
C LEU A 88 6.91 27.77 2.42
N VAL A 89 7.00 27.36 3.69
CA VAL A 89 6.39 26.14 4.22
C VAL A 89 4.86 26.17 4.09
N ARG A 90 4.22 27.31 4.39
CA ARG A 90 2.75 27.46 4.36
C ARG A 90 2.15 27.40 2.95
N ARG A 91 2.89 27.85 1.93
CA ARG A 91 2.50 27.68 0.51
C ARG A 91 2.80 26.28 -0.03
N THR A 92 3.74 25.57 0.58
CA THR A 92 4.08 24.19 0.22
C THR A 92 3.03 23.22 0.74
N GLU A 93 2.41 23.48 1.91
CA GLU A 93 1.29 22.68 2.44
C GLU A 93 0.13 22.54 1.45
N GLU A 94 -0.16 23.56 0.63
CA GLU A 94 -1.21 23.49 -0.38
C GLU A 94 -0.80 22.69 -1.64
N HIS A 95 0.50 22.62 -1.96
CA HIS A 95 1.03 21.78 -3.05
C HIS A 95 1.30 20.33 -2.63
N LEU A 96 1.43 20.06 -1.33
CA LEU A 96 1.52 18.70 -0.78
C LEU A 96 0.15 17.99 -0.75
N LYS A 97 -0.97 18.71 -0.88
CA LYS A 97 -2.32 18.13 -0.99
C LYS A 97 -2.53 17.27 -2.25
N GLY A 98 -1.61 17.35 -3.23
CA GLY A 98 -1.62 16.50 -4.42
C GLY A 98 -0.78 15.21 -4.31
N MET A 99 -0.11 14.97 -3.17
CA MET A 99 0.62 13.73 -2.94
C MET A 99 -0.35 12.66 -2.45
N VAL A 100 -0.89 11.88 -3.39
CA VAL A 100 -1.61 10.63 -3.09
C VAL A 100 -0.59 9.68 -2.46
N VAL A 101 -0.62 9.55 -1.14
CA VAL A 101 0.11 8.47 -0.44
C VAL A 101 -0.67 7.18 -0.76
N PRO A 102 -0.03 6.02 -0.99
CA PRO A 102 -0.75 4.78 -1.32
C PRO A 102 -1.95 4.48 -0.39
N GLY A 103 -1.86 4.86 0.89
CA GLY A 103 -2.97 4.77 1.86
C GLY A 103 -4.22 5.58 1.48
N THR A 104 -4.07 6.78 0.91
CA THR A 104 -5.21 7.66 0.60
C THR A 104 -6.11 7.09 -0.48
N LEU A 105 -5.57 6.30 -1.43
CA LEU A 105 -6.38 5.66 -2.48
C LEU A 105 -7.33 4.60 -1.90
N PHE A 106 -6.82 3.73 -1.04
CA PHE A 106 -7.65 2.65 -0.47
C PHE A 106 -8.63 3.17 0.58
N GLU A 107 -8.25 4.22 1.31
CA GLU A 107 -9.15 4.95 2.19
C GLU A 107 -10.28 5.63 1.40
N GLU A 108 -10.00 6.18 0.21
CA GLU A 108 -11.03 6.72 -0.70
C GLU A 108 -11.99 5.63 -1.19
N PHE A 109 -11.53 4.39 -1.38
CA PHE A 109 -12.40 3.23 -1.60
C PHE A 109 -13.13 2.74 -0.34
N GLY A 110 -13.05 3.46 0.77
CA GLY A 110 -13.77 3.14 2.00
C GLY A 110 -13.13 2.07 2.89
N PHE A 111 -11.88 1.69 2.61
CA PHE A 111 -11.14 0.75 3.46
C PHE A 111 -10.46 1.45 4.63
N ASN A 112 -10.38 0.77 5.77
CA ASN A 112 -9.43 1.14 6.82
C ASN A 112 -8.04 0.59 6.47
N TYR A 113 -7.09 1.47 6.16
CA TYR A 113 -5.75 1.11 5.71
C TYR A 113 -4.75 1.00 6.88
N ILE A 114 -3.97 -0.08 6.90
CA ILE A 114 -2.91 -0.35 7.88
C ILE A 114 -1.65 -0.80 7.15
N GLY A 115 -0.52 -0.15 7.44
CA GLY A 115 0.81 -0.48 6.89
C GLY A 115 1.48 0.68 6.14
N PRO A 116 2.53 0.43 5.34
CA PRO A 116 3.18 -0.88 5.14
C PRO A 116 3.89 -1.38 6.41
N ILE A 117 3.90 -2.70 6.63
CA ILE A 117 4.71 -3.37 7.68
C ILE A 117 5.60 -4.46 7.08
N ASP A 118 6.62 -4.93 7.81
CA ASP A 118 7.51 -5.99 7.33
C ASP A 118 6.78 -7.34 7.26
N GLY A 119 6.61 -7.87 6.06
CA GLY A 119 6.00 -9.17 5.81
C GLY A 119 6.88 -10.36 6.20
N HIS A 120 8.14 -10.15 6.55
CA HIS A 120 9.04 -11.17 7.07
C HIS A 120 9.12 -11.20 8.61
N ASP A 121 8.59 -10.19 9.31
CA ASP A 121 8.41 -10.25 10.76
C ASP A 121 7.08 -10.93 11.11
N VAL A 122 7.16 -12.26 11.27
CA VAL A 122 5.99 -13.08 11.63
C VAL A 122 5.37 -12.66 12.97
N ASN A 123 6.16 -12.18 13.93
CA ASN A 123 5.63 -11.79 15.24
C ASN A 123 4.83 -10.49 15.12
N GLU A 124 5.33 -9.53 14.35
CA GLU A 124 4.59 -8.30 14.03
C GLU A 124 3.31 -8.62 13.26
N LEU A 125 3.37 -9.45 12.22
CA LEU A 125 2.20 -9.88 11.45
C LEU A 125 1.13 -10.54 12.32
N VAL A 126 1.51 -11.48 13.18
CA VAL A 126 0.57 -12.16 14.08
C VAL A 126 -0.08 -11.15 15.04
N LYS A 127 0.68 -10.20 15.58
CA LYS A 127 0.15 -9.15 16.46
C LYS A 127 -0.84 -8.26 15.72
N THR A 128 -0.49 -7.80 14.52
CA THR A 128 -1.32 -6.94 13.68
C THR A 128 -2.62 -7.65 13.28
N LEU A 129 -2.54 -8.88 12.77
CA LEU A 129 -3.72 -9.65 12.38
C LEU A 129 -4.65 -9.95 13.57
N LYS A 130 -4.09 -10.19 14.77
CA LYS A 130 -4.90 -10.35 15.99
C LYS A 130 -5.69 -9.09 16.33
N ASN A 131 -5.07 -7.91 16.23
CA ASN A 131 -5.75 -6.63 16.47
C ASN A 131 -6.83 -6.38 15.41
N MET A 132 -6.53 -6.68 14.14
CA MET A 132 -7.46 -6.49 13.03
C MET A 132 -8.68 -7.42 13.07
N ARG A 133 -8.56 -8.58 13.73
CA ARG A 133 -9.64 -9.58 13.80
C ARG A 133 -10.94 -9.01 14.39
N GLU A 134 -10.83 -8.09 15.35
CA GLU A 134 -11.97 -7.48 16.04
C GLU A 134 -12.56 -6.29 15.27
N LEU A 135 -11.86 -5.80 14.24
CA LEU A 135 -12.32 -4.69 13.41
C LEU A 135 -13.50 -5.10 12.51
N LYS A 136 -14.32 -4.11 12.19
CA LYS A 136 -15.56 -4.20 11.40
C LYS A 136 -15.43 -3.39 10.12
N GLY A 137 -16.18 -3.79 9.11
CA GLY A 137 -16.12 -3.21 7.78
C GLY A 137 -14.85 -3.63 7.02
N PRO A 138 -14.63 -3.04 5.83
CA PRO A 138 -13.54 -3.38 4.94
C PRO A 138 -12.19 -2.90 5.50
N GLN A 139 -11.26 -3.84 5.65
CA GLN A 139 -9.91 -3.61 6.17
C GLN A 139 -8.88 -3.86 5.09
N PHE A 140 -7.80 -3.10 5.08
CA PHE A 140 -6.70 -3.24 4.14
C PHE A 140 -5.37 -3.27 4.89
N LEU A 141 -4.61 -4.36 4.76
CA LEU A 141 -3.28 -4.51 5.34
C LEU A 141 -2.25 -4.53 4.22
N HIS A 142 -1.30 -3.61 4.25
CA HIS A 142 -0.18 -3.58 3.33
C HIS A 142 1.07 -4.19 4.00
N ILE A 143 1.62 -5.25 3.41
CA ILE A 143 2.86 -5.89 3.85
C ILE A 143 3.93 -5.80 2.76
N MET A 144 5.18 -5.55 3.16
CA MET A 144 6.34 -5.55 2.28
C MET A 144 7.07 -6.88 2.40
N THR A 145 7.30 -7.58 1.30
CA THR A 145 8.08 -8.82 1.27
C THR A 145 9.24 -8.72 0.27
N LYS A 146 9.99 -9.81 0.15
CA LYS A 146 11.09 -9.96 -0.79
C LYS A 146 10.85 -11.28 -1.50
N LYS A 147 10.70 -11.24 -2.82
CA LYS A 147 10.50 -12.44 -3.63
C LYS A 147 11.73 -13.34 -3.50
N GLY A 148 11.49 -14.65 -3.37
CA GLY A 148 12.55 -15.64 -3.17
C GLY A 148 13.19 -15.65 -1.78
N LYS A 149 12.72 -14.85 -0.80
CA LYS A 149 13.31 -14.79 0.55
C LYS A 149 13.54 -16.18 1.15
N GLY A 150 14.76 -16.45 1.61
CA GLY A 150 15.16 -17.71 2.21
C GLY A 150 15.67 -18.76 1.21
N TYR A 151 15.66 -18.46 -0.09
CA TYR A 151 16.24 -19.28 -1.14
C TYR A 151 17.17 -18.44 -2.03
N GLU A 152 18.47 -18.44 -1.69
CA GLU A 152 19.48 -17.57 -2.32
C GLU A 152 19.47 -17.53 -3.85
N PRO A 153 19.24 -18.64 -4.59
CA PRO A 153 19.16 -18.59 -6.05
C PRO A 153 17.99 -17.72 -6.55
N ALA A 154 16.81 -17.78 -5.91
CA ALA A 154 15.66 -16.96 -6.29
C ALA A 154 15.71 -15.53 -5.72
N GLU A 155 16.54 -15.25 -4.71
CA GLU A 155 16.77 -13.87 -4.28
C GLU A 155 17.69 -13.08 -5.23
N LYS A 156 18.55 -13.79 -5.98
CA LYS A 156 19.51 -13.21 -6.93
C LYS A 156 18.91 -13.00 -8.33
N ASP A 157 17.87 -13.75 -8.67
CA ASP A 157 17.06 -13.59 -9.89
C ASP A 157 15.56 -13.68 -9.53
N PRO A 158 15.02 -12.61 -8.90
CA PRO A 158 13.68 -12.63 -8.32
C PRO A 158 12.54 -12.60 -9.34
#